data_AF-A0A136PNP9-F1
#
_entry.id   AF-A0A136PNP9-F1
#
_cell.length_a   1.000
_cell.length_b   1.000
_cell.length_c   1.000
_cell.angle_alpha   90.00
_cell.angle_beta   90.00
_cell.angle_gamma   90.00
#
_symmetry.space_group_name_H-M   'P 1'
#
loop_
_entity.id
_entity.type
_entity.pdbx_description
1 polymer ?
#
loop_
_entity_poly.entity_id
_entity_poly.type
_entity_poly.pdbx_seq_one_letter_code
_entity_poly.pdbx_strand_id
1 'polypeptide(L)' 'MSEFPQDQNRVESRAHLLPEEAAVGSDDPQAQAAAILAESDLRENVPNAAPDTVLERRTSNQTVTAVEPPD' A
#
# COMPACT_ATOMS: atom_id res chain seq x y z
N MET A 1 -8.67 16.55 -14.15
CA MET A 1 -8.70 15.30 -13.36
C MET A 1 -8.88 14.17 -14.34
N SER A 2 -7.76 13.63 -14.79
CA SER A 2 -7.69 12.46 -15.68
C SER A 2 -7.29 11.26 -14.83
N GLU A 3 -8.04 11.00 -13.75
CA GLU A 3 -7.85 9.81 -12.91
C GLU A 3 -8.16 8.51 -13.68
N PHE A 4 -9.11 8.54 -14.62
CA PHE A 4 -9.63 7.33 -15.26
C PHE A 4 -8.64 6.47 -16.08
N PRO A 5 -7.72 7.02 -16.91
CA PRO A 5 -6.80 6.18 -17.68
C PRO A 5 -5.66 5.62 -16.82
N GLN A 6 -5.18 6.38 -15.82
CA GLN A 6 -4.08 5.92 -14.96
C GLN A 6 -4.56 4.80 -14.03
N ASP A 7 -5.77 4.92 -13.49
CA ASP A 7 -6.36 3.90 -12.62
C ASP A 7 -6.61 2.59 -13.36
N GLN A 8 -7.13 2.64 -14.59
CA GLN A 8 -7.28 1.44 -15.43
C GLN A 8 -5.95 0.73 -15.68
N ASN A 9 -4.88 1.47 -16.01
CA ASN A 9 -3.55 0.88 -16.20
C ASN A 9 -2.99 0.24 -14.91
N ARG A 10 -3.23 0.87 -13.75
CA ARG A 10 -2.84 0.32 -12.44
C ARG A 10 -3.60 -0.98 -12.15
N VAL A 11 -4.90 -1.01 -12.40
CA VAL A 11 -5.75 -2.19 -12.24
C VAL A 11 -5.30 -3.32 -13.15
N GLU A 12 -5.11 -3.06 -14.44
CA GLU A 12 -4.65 -4.06 -15.41
C GLU A 12 -3.29 -4.66 -15.01
N SER A 13 -2.35 -3.82 -14.59
CA SER A 13 -1.03 -4.27 -14.11
C SER A 13 -1.13 -5.15 -12.87
N ARG A 14 -1.97 -4.78 -11.88
CA ARG A 14 -2.12 -5.55 -10.63
C ARG A 14 -2.96 -6.82 -10.79
N ALA A 15 -3.89 -6.83 -11.75
CA ALA A 15 -4.75 -7.99 -12.04
C ALA A 15 -3.97 -9.20 -12.56
N HIS A 16 -2.71 -9.01 -12.97
CA HIS A 16 -1.78 -10.11 -13.22
C HIS A 16 -1.49 -10.85 -11.90
N LEU A 17 -2.14 -12.00 -11.74
CA LEU A 17 -1.96 -12.87 -10.58
C LEU A 17 -0.54 -13.44 -10.53
N LEU A 18 0.05 -13.44 -9.32
CA LEU A 18 1.27 -14.19 -9.03
C LEU A 18 1.01 -15.71 -9.12
N PRO A 19 2.04 -16.56 -9.32
CA PRO A 19 1.84 -18.01 -9.40
C PRO A 19 1.07 -18.60 -8.22
N GLU A 20 1.31 -18.11 -7.01
CA GLU A 20 0.64 -18.52 -5.79
C GLU A 20 -0.84 -18.07 -5.78
N GLU A 21 -1.13 -16.86 -6.26
CA GLU A 21 -2.50 -16.34 -6.38
C GLU A 21 -3.28 -17.10 -7.47
N ALA A 22 -2.63 -17.43 -8.59
CA ALA A 22 -3.22 -18.22 -9.65
C ALA A 22 -3.51 -19.67 -9.23
N ALA A 23 -2.68 -20.25 -8.35
CA ALA A 23 -2.90 -21.58 -7.81
C ALA A 23 -4.13 -21.66 -6.89
N VAL A 24 -4.43 -20.60 -6.13
CA VAL A 24 -5.66 -20.47 -5.34
C VAL A 24 -6.85 -20.09 -6.22
N GLY A 25 -6.60 -19.28 -7.25
CA GLY A 25 -7.60 -18.75 -8.16
C GLY A 25 -8.27 -17.48 -7.65
N SER A 26 -8.79 -16.69 -8.60
CA SER A 26 -9.64 -15.53 -8.33
C SER A 26 -10.77 -15.52 -9.35
N ASP A 27 -12.00 -15.28 -8.89
CA ASP A 27 -13.19 -15.24 -9.76
C ASP A 27 -13.17 -14.00 -10.69
N ASP A 28 -12.60 -12.89 -10.22
CA ASP A 28 -12.41 -11.66 -10.98
C ASP A 28 -11.13 -10.93 -10.51
N PRO A 29 -9.98 -11.22 -11.15
CA PRO A 29 -8.71 -10.57 -10.81
C PRO A 29 -8.74 -9.05 -10.98
N GLN A 30 -9.54 -8.52 -11.92
CA GLN A 30 -9.64 -7.09 -12.19
C GLN A 30 -10.42 -6.39 -11.07
N ALA A 31 -11.56 -6.96 -10.65
CA ALA A 31 -12.30 -6.43 -9.51
C ALA A 31 -11.49 -6.52 -8.22
N GLN A 32 -10.76 -7.63 -8.00
CA GLN A 32 -9.86 -7.77 -6.86
C GLN A 32 -8.76 -6.70 -6.87
N ALA A 33 -8.10 -6.49 -8.00
CA ALA A 33 -7.06 -5.47 -8.16
C ALA A 33 -7.59 -4.05 -7.88
N ALA A 34 -8.76 -3.71 -8.41
CA ALA A 34 -9.41 -2.43 -8.18
C ALA A 34 -9.71 -2.19 -6.68
N ALA A 35 -10.26 -3.19 -5.99
CA ALA A 35 -10.55 -3.10 -4.56
C ALA A 35 -9.27 -2.91 -3.72
N ILE A 36 -8.20 -3.66 -4.01
CA ILE A 36 -6.92 -3.54 -3.31
C ILE A 36 -6.29 -2.16 -3.51
N LEU A 37 -6.31 -1.63 -4.74
CA LEU A 37 -5.75 -0.32 -5.05
C LEU A 37 -6.54 0.80 -4.37
N ALA A 38 -7.88 0.75 -4.42
CA ALA A 38 -8.73 1.73 -3.75
C ALA A 38 -8.50 1.74 -2.23
N GLU A 39 -8.41 0.58 -1.59
CA GLU A 39 -8.08 0.47 -0.16
C GLU A 39 -6.67 0.98 0.14
N SER A 40 -5.70 0.72 -0.75
CA SER A 40 -4.32 1.20 -0.57
C SER A 40 -4.23 2.72 -0.67
N ASP A 41 -4.87 3.31 -1.68
CA ASP A 41 -4.94 4.76 -1.85
C ASP A 41 -5.62 5.43 -0.65
N LEU A 42 -6.67 4.79 -0.09
CA LEU A 42 -7.32 5.27 1.13
C LEU A 42 -6.36 5.28 2.32
N ARG A 43 -5.63 4.18 2.57
CA ARG A 43 -4.66 4.09 3.68
C ARG A 43 -3.48 5.03 3.54
N GLU A 44 -3.05 5.30 2.31
CA GLU A 44 -1.98 6.25 2.03
C GLU A 44 -2.38 7.69 2.37
N ASN A 45 -3.60 8.09 1.99
CA ASN A 45 -4.07 9.47 2.14
C ASN A 45 -4.77 9.75 3.48
N VAL A 46 -5.27 8.73 4.16
CA VAL A 46 -6.04 8.86 5.40
C VAL A 46 -5.30 8.17 6.54
N PRO A 47 -4.70 8.93 7.49
CA PRO A 47 -3.83 8.38 8.54
C PRO A 47 -4.42 7.30 9.44
N ASN A 48 -5.75 7.17 9.51
CA ASN A 48 -6.45 6.19 10.34
C ASN A 48 -7.42 5.32 9.54
N ALA A 49 -7.28 5.26 8.21
CA ALA A 49 -8.18 4.47 7.38
C ALA A 49 -8.08 2.96 7.61
N ALA A 50 -6.95 2.49 8.16
CA ALA A 50 -6.81 1.11 8.57
C ALA A 50 -6.56 1.02 10.08
N PRO A 51 -7.64 0.93 10.88
CA PRO A 51 -7.58 1.04 12.35
C PRO A 51 -6.79 -0.09 13.01
N ASP A 52 -6.70 -1.25 12.36
CA ASP A 52 -5.92 -2.40 12.85
C ASP A 52 -4.41 -2.29 12.54
N THR A 53 -4.00 -1.23 11.83
CA THR A 53 -2.59 -0.98 11.47
C THR A 53 -2.02 0.18 12.29
N VAL A 54 -0.84 -0.03 12.85
CA VAL A 54 -0.10 1.01 13.57
C VAL A 54 0.81 1.75 12.58
N LEU A 55 0.50 3.02 12.30
CA LEU A 55 1.43 3.91 11.59
C LEU A 55 2.42 4.54 12.58
N GLU A 56 3.68 4.08 12.57
CA GLU A 56 4.74 4.70 13.36
C GLU A 56 5.10 6.09 12.81
N ARG A 57 5.01 7.13 13.65
CA ARG A 57 5.42 8.50 13.32
C ARG A 57 6.68 8.90 14.08
N ARG A 58 7.81 8.28 13.74
CA ARG A 58 9.12 8.64 14.32
C ARG A 58 9.70 9.88 13.63
N THR A 59 10.19 10.82 14.42
CA THR A 59 11.03 11.92 13.91
C THR A 59 12.47 11.43 13.73
N SER A 60 13.27 12.12 12.92
CA SER A 60 14.67 11.73 12.67
C SER A 60 15.50 11.59 13.96
N ASN A 61 15.19 12.40 14.99
CA ASN A 61 15.85 12.36 16.29
C ASN A 61 15.46 11.13 17.14
N GLN A 62 14.44 10.38 16.74
CA GLN A 62 13.97 9.16 17.41
C GLN A 62 14.45 7.88 16.72
N THR A 63 15.27 7.99 15.66
CA THR A 63 15.78 6.83 14.91
C THR A 63 16.99 6.20 15.59
N VAL A 64 17.97 7.00 16.03
CA VAL A 64 19.22 6.51 16.65
C VAL A 64 19.57 7.37 17.88
N THR A 65 19.97 6.73 18.97
CA THR A 65 20.55 7.39 20.15
C THR A 65 21.87 8.06 19.73
N ALA A 66 21.98 9.38 19.88
CA ALA A 66 23.23 10.08 19.61
C ALA A 66 24.34 9.50 20.50
N VAL A 67 25.43 9.02 19.90
CA VAL A 67 26.65 8.64 20.62
C VAL A 67 27.33 9.94 21.04
N GLU A 68 27.40 10.20 22.33
CA GLU A 68 28.18 11.31 22.88
C GLU A 68 29.68 11.05 22.60
N PRO A 69 30.43 12.01 22.04
CA PRO A 69 31.86 11.84 21.84
C PRO A 69 32.57 11.72 23.21
N PRO A 70 33.62 10.88 23.32
CA PRO A 70 34.37 10.77 24.57
C PRO A 70 35.10 12.08 24.90
N ASP A 71 35.17 12.41 26.20
CA ASP A 71 35.92 13.53 26.79
C ASP A 71 37.42 13.50 26.45
#